data_AF-A0A7S0CXZ7-F1
#
_entry.id   AF-A0A7S0CXZ7-F1
#
_cell.length_a   1.000
_cell.length_b   1.000
_cell.length_c   1.000
_cell.angle_alpha   90.00
_cell.angle_beta   90.00
_cell.angle_gamma   90.00
#
_symmetry.space_group_name_H-M   'P 1'
#
loop_
_entity.id
_entity.type
_entity.pdbx_description
1 polymer ?
#
loop_
_entity_poly.entity_id
_entity_poly.type
_entity_poly.pdbx_seq_one_letter_code
_entity_poly.pdbx_strand_id
1 'polypeptide(L)'
;TAKSTSTSTSTSTWVDDMRVMVTELVRQASASLREFPPNGMYPEGPREDIALDMLGSPVGKIQELRSSYGTIVGTRMAGSLVVLVSDPATTIEVLGDKKSIFTKEGTAFFPTSEITGNGLLVSDGEVWKRQRRLTNPAFRTKAINRYKDVMAAETRALVREWDERIGSESGVIDVYSHFNDATLKIVSGALFGDSLNDSDSRSINGAIKKAFEYFTQRGTNPLLQILPSSVPLPINVNYLDAVNVLDSKIYAMIRQRRGHLQGRMRAM
;
A
#
# COMPACT_ATOMS: atom_id res chain seq x y z
N THR A 1 -26.06 39.29 30.14
CA THR A 1 -25.99 39.53 28.68
C THR A 1 -24.96 38.59 28.08
N ALA A 2 -25.44 37.49 27.50
CA ALA A 2 -24.63 36.40 26.96
C ALA A 2 -24.05 36.78 25.58
N LYS A 3 -22.81 36.37 25.30
CA LYS A 3 -22.26 36.31 23.93
C LYS A 3 -22.06 34.84 23.56
N SER A 4 -22.84 34.39 22.58
CA SER A 4 -22.68 33.14 21.88
C SER A 4 -21.50 33.24 20.90
N THR A 5 -20.61 32.27 20.94
CA THR A 5 -19.62 32.01 19.88
C THR A 5 -20.10 30.84 19.04
N SER A 6 -20.31 31.11 17.76
CA SER A 6 -20.81 30.22 16.72
C SER A 6 -19.88 29.05 16.43
N THR A 7 -20.42 27.83 16.53
CA THR A 7 -19.92 26.61 15.91
C THR A 7 -20.41 26.55 14.46
N SER A 8 -19.51 26.65 13.48
CA SER A 8 -19.86 26.52 12.06
C SER A 8 -18.62 26.18 11.20
N THR A 9 -18.19 24.92 11.23
CA THR A 9 -17.37 24.30 10.18
C THR A 9 -17.40 22.79 10.36
N SER A 10 -18.38 22.11 9.75
CA SER A 10 -18.40 20.63 9.70
C SER A 10 -19.20 20.07 8.50
N THR A 11 -19.86 20.92 7.71
CA THR A 11 -20.73 20.48 6.60
C THR A 11 -20.09 20.53 5.21
N SER A 12 -18.91 21.16 5.05
CA SER A 12 -18.27 21.29 3.73
C SER A 12 -17.57 20.02 3.26
N THR A 13 -17.09 19.16 4.17
CA THR A 13 -16.37 17.94 3.80
C THR A 13 -17.28 16.87 3.22
N TRP A 14 -18.48 16.69 3.78
CA TRP A 14 -19.38 15.61 3.35
C TRP A 14 -19.92 15.78 1.92
N VAL A 15 -20.21 17.03 1.50
CA VAL A 15 -20.67 17.31 0.13
C VAL A 15 -19.55 17.11 -0.89
N ASP A 16 -18.32 17.48 -0.52
CA ASP A 16 -17.14 17.24 -1.36
C ASP A 16 -16.80 15.75 -1.43
N ASP A 17 -16.89 15.02 -0.31
CA ASP A 17 -16.71 13.56 -0.25
C ASP A 17 -17.78 12.83 -1.09
N MET A 18 -19.04 13.29 -1.05
CA MET A 18 -20.12 12.76 -1.90
C MET A 18 -19.90 13.06 -3.37
N ARG A 19 -19.39 14.24 -3.74
CA ARG A 19 -19.06 14.57 -5.13
C ARG A 19 -17.93 13.71 -5.66
N VAL A 20 -16.88 13.48 -4.87
CA VAL A 20 -15.78 12.57 -5.22
C VAL A 20 -16.30 11.15 -5.38
N MET A 21 -17.13 10.67 -4.44
CA MET A 21 -17.76 9.35 -4.51
C MET A 21 -18.63 9.18 -5.76
N VAL A 22 -19.49 10.14 -6.09
CA VAL A 22 -20.34 10.09 -7.28
C VAL A 22 -19.50 10.14 -8.55
N THR A 23 -18.46 10.98 -8.59
CA THR A 23 -17.54 11.07 -9.73
C THR A 23 -16.80 9.76 -9.96
N GLU A 24 -16.34 9.11 -8.89
CA GLU A 24 -15.62 7.84 -8.95
C GLU A 24 -16.54 6.67 -9.34
N LEU A 25 -17.77 6.62 -8.80
CA LEU A 25 -18.79 5.66 -9.22
C LEU A 25 -19.13 5.82 -10.71
N VAL A 26 -19.27 7.06 -11.20
CA VAL A 26 -19.49 7.35 -12.62
C VAL A 26 -18.26 6.99 -13.46
N ARG A 27 -17.04 7.21 -12.95
CA ARG A 27 -15.79 6.80 -13.63
C ARG A 27 -15.66 5.29 -13.75
N GLN A 28 -15.98 4.55 -12.69
CA GLN A 28 -15.95 3.08 -12.69
C GLN A 28 -17.06 2.47 -13.54
N ALA A 29 -18.27 3.03 -13.46
CA ALA A 29 -19.39 2.64 -14.32
C ALA A 29 -19.15 3.00 -15.80
N SER A 30 -18.46 4.10 -16.10
CA SER A 30 -18.07 4.42 -17.48
C SER A 30 -16.89 3.59 -17.97
N ALA A 31 -15.98 3.16 -17.09
CA ALA A 31 -14.93 2.19 -17.41
C ALA A 31 -15.51 0.81 -17.75
N SER A 32 -16.54 0.35 -17.02
CA SER A 32 -17.27 -0.89 -17.32
C SER A 32 -18.06 -0.85 -18.63
N LEU A 33 -18.37 0.35 -19.14
CA LEU A 33 -19.01 0.59 -20.42
C LEU A 33 -18.02 0.87 -21.57
N ARG A 34 -16.70 0.83 -21.35
CA ARG A 34 -15.74 1.03 -22.44
C ARG A 34 -15.81 -0.15 -23.41
N GLU A 35 -16.30 0.12 -24.62
CA GLU A 35 -16.21 -0.82 -25.73
C GLU A 35 -14.74 -1.15 -26.04
N PHE A 36 -14.51 -2.36 -26.56
CA PHE A 36 -13.17 -2.69 -27.04
C PHE A 36 -12.80 -1.80 -28.21
N PRO A 37 -11.54 -1.33 -28.30
CA PRO A 37 -11.08 -0.58 -29.45
C PRO A 37 -11.26 -1.38 -30.75
N PRO A 38 -11.37 -0.70 -31.91
CA PRO A 38 -11.49 -1.36 -33.21
C PRO A 38 -10.37 -2.39 -33.45
N ASN A 39 -10.67 -3.38 -34.29
CA ASN A 39 -9.76 -4.49 -34.62
C ASN A 39 -8.36 -3.99 -35.02
N GLY A 40 -7.33 -4.58 -34.42
CA GLY A 40 -5.92 -4.25 -34.68
C GLY A 40 -5.30 -3.20 -33.74
N MET A 41 -6.10 -2.46 -32.96
CA MET A 41 -5.58 -1.50 -31.96
C MET A 41 -5.49 -2.07 -30.54
N TYR A 42 -6.10 -3.23 -30.29
CA TYR A 42 -6.10 -3.89 -28.98
C TYR A 42 -5.60 -5.32 -29.11
N PRO A 43 -4.75 -5.82 -28.19
CA PRO A 43 -4.22 -7.19 -28.27
C PRO A 43 -5.33 -8.23 -28.25
N GLU A 44 -5.06 -9.39 -28.83
CA GLU A 44 -5.99 -10.52 -28.84
C GLU A 44 -6.20 -11.08 -27.43
N GLY A 45 -7.39 -11.63 -27.19
CA GLY A 45 -7.78 -12.19 -25.91
C GLY A 45 -9.29 -12.31 -25.76
N PRO A 46 -9.76 -12.91 -24.65
CA PRO A 46 -11.18 -13.05 -24.40
C PRO A 46 -11.85 -11.69 -24.26
N ARG A 47 -13.08 -11.59 -24.79
CA ARG A 47 -13.87 -10.37 -24.72
C ARG A 47 -14.78 -10.36 -23.49
N GLU A 48 -14.99 -11.51 -22.87
CA GLU A 48 -15.67 -11.63 -21.59
C GLU A 48 -14.85 -11.01 -20.45
N ASP A 49 -15.54 -10.68 -19.36
CA ASP A 49 -14.89 -10.21 -18.15
C ASP A 49 -14.31 -11.40 -17.36
N ILE A 50 -12.98 -11.42 -17.20
CA ILE A 50 -12.27 -12.52 -16.53
C ILE A 50 -12.19 -12.34 -15.01
N ALA A 51 -12.88 -11.36 -14.41
CA ALA A 51 -12.79 -11.11 -12.96
C ALA A 51 -13.10 -12.34 -12.11
N LEU A 52 -14.13 -13.13 -12.47
CA LEU A 52 -14.48 -14.35 -11.72
C LEU A 52 -13.41 -15.43 -11.83
N ASP A 53 -12.83 -15.61 -13.03
CA ASP A 53 -11.73 -16.55 -13.25
C ASP A 53 -10.50 -16.17 -12.45
N MET A 54 -10.18 -14.86 -12.43
CA MET A 54 -9.07 -14.28 -11.67
C MET A 54 -9.21 -14.47 -10.15
N LEU A 55 -10.44 -14.60 -9.65
CA LEU A 55 -10.69 -14.84 -8.23
C LEU A 55 -10.52 -16.31 -7.85
N GLY A 56 -10.95 -17.23 -8.72
CA GLY A 56 -10.86 -18.67 -8.47
C GLY A 56 -9.45 -19.22 -8.63
N SER A 57 -8.74 -18.80 -9.68
CA SER A 57 -7.38 -19.26 -9.98
C SER A 57 -6.59 -18.20 -10.74
N PRO A 58 -6.07 -17.15 -10.07
CA PRO A 58 -5.40 -16.05 -10.76
C PRO A 58 -4.18 -16.51 -11.56
N VAL A 59 -3.31 -17.33 -10.96
CA VAL A 59 -2.12 -17.85 -11.65
C VAL A 59 -2.52 -18.80 -12.78
N GLY A 60 -3.47 -19.70 -12.54
CA GLY A 60 -3.94 -20.64 -13.56
C GLY A 60 -4.56 -19.92 -14.76
N LYS A 61 -5.37 -18.89 -14.51
CA LYS A 61 -5.98 -18.08 -15.57
C LYS A 61 -4.92 -17.31 -16.37
N ILE A 62 -3.93 -16.72 -15.71
CA ILE A 62 -2.82 -16.05 -16.42
C ILE A 62 -2.05 -17.04 -17.30
N GLN A 63 -1.81 -18.26 -16.83
CA GLN A 63 -1.15 -19.30 -17.60
C GLN A 63 -1.99 -19.75 -18.79
N GLU A 64 -3.29 -19.98 -18.61
CA GLU A 64 -4.24 -20.31 -19.67
C GLU A 64 -4.25 -19.23 -20.76
N LEU A 65 -4.42 -17.96 -20.37
CA LEU A 65 -4.45 -16.83 -21.30
C LEU A 65 -3.15 -16.72 -22.09
N ARG A 66 -2.00 -16.88 -21.43
CA ARG A 66 -0.70 -16.87 -22.09
C ARG A 66 -0.57 -18.00 -23.11
N SER A 67 -1.07 -19.19 -22.78
CA SER A 67 -0.98 -20.38 -23.63
C SER A 67 -1.85 -20.23 -24.89
N SER A 68 -3.02 -19.61 -24.75
CA SER A 68 -4.01 -19.48 -25.82
C SER A 68 -3.78 -18.28 -26.74
N TYR A 69 -3.29 -17.16 -26.21
CA TYR A 69 -3.20 -15.87 -26.92
C TYR A 69 -1.77 -15.30 -27.02
N GLY A 70 -0.79 -15.97 -26.43
CA GLY A 70 0.61 -15.53 -26.42
C GLY A 70 0.95 -14.60 -25.25
N THR A 71 2.02 -13.83 -25.38
CA THR A 71 2.64 -13.12 -24.24
C THR A 71 2.04 -11.76 -23.93
N ILE A 72 1.22 -11.20 -24.83
CA ILE A 72 0.50 -9.94 -24.67
C ILE A 72 -0.98 -10.21 -24.95
N VAL A 73 -1.82 -10.12 -23.91
CA VAL A 73 -3.24 -10.51 -24.00
C VAL A 73 -4.13 -9.35 -23.60
N GLY A 74 -5.07 -9.01 -24.47
CA GLY A 74 -6.06 -7.96 -24.23
C GLY A 74 -7.37 -8.56 -23.73
N THR A 75 -7.81 -8.17 -22.53
CA THR A 75 -9.02 -8.70 -21.90
C THR A 75 -9.80 -7.60 -21.19
N ARG A 76 -10.97 -7.96 -20.62
CA ARG A 76 -11.70 -7.16 -19.64
C ARG A 76 -11.54 -7.78 -18.24
N MET A 77 -11.36 -6.95 -17.22
CA MET A 77 -11.31 -7.36 -15.82
C MET A 77 -12.03 -6.32 -14.96
N ALA A 78 -13.09 -6.76 -14.26
CA ALA A 78 -13.94 -5.92 -13.41
C ALA A 78 -14.43 -4.65 -14.13
N GLY A 79 -14.96 -4.85 -15.34
CA GLY A 79 -15.43 -3.81 -16.24
C GLY A 79 -14.32 -3.11 -17.03
N SER A 80 -13.08 -3.07 -16.52
CA SER A 80 -11.99 -2.31 -17.12
C SER A 80 -11.27 -3.09 -18.23
N LEU A 81 -10.85 -2.39 -19.28
CA LEU A 81 -9.95 -2.96 -20.28
C LEU A 81 -8.54 -3.11 -19.71
N VAL A 82 -8.00 -4.32 -19.77
CA VAL A 82 -6.69 -4.68 -19.22
C VAL A 82 -5.84 -5.41 -20.26
N VAL A 83 -4.56 -5.04 -20.35
CA VAL A 83 -3.56 -5.75 -21.14
C VAL A 83 -2.63 -6.50 -20.18
N LEU A 84 -2.62 -7.82 -20.28
CA LEU A 84 -1.70 -8.69 -19.56
C LEU A 84 -0.40 -8.81 -20.36
N VAL A 85 0.72 -8.42 -19.75
CA VAL A 85 2.05 -8.45 -20.37
C VAL A 85 2.93 -9.45 -19.64
N SER A 86 3.37 -10.49 -20.34
CA SER A 86 4.29 -11.53 -19.84
C SER A 86 5.54 -11.70 -20.72
N ASP A 87 5.67 -10.89 -21.77
CA ASP A 87 6.87 -10.80 -22.61
C ASP A 87 7.98 -10.02 -21.88
N PRO A 88 9.18 -10.58 -21.67
CA PRO A 88 10.24 -9.91 -20.91
C PRO A 88 10.65 -8.54 -21.46
N ALA A 89 10.75 -8.40 -22.79
CA ALA A 89 11.15 -7.13 -23.40
C ALA A 89 10.07 -6.05 -23.18
N THR A 90 8.82 -6.40 -23.44
CA THR A 90 7.67 -5.52 -23.23
C THR A 90 7.46 -5.19 -21.75
N THR A 91 7.69 -6.13 -20.84
CA THR A 91 7.66 -5.85 -19.39
C THR A 91 8.70 -4.80 -19.00
N ILE A 92 9.91 -4.85 -19.55
CA ILE A 92 10.93 -3.81 -19.33
C ILE A 92 10.47 -2.47 -19.90
N GLU A 93 9.87 -2.45 -21.09
CA GLU A 93 9.33 -1.21 -21.65
C GLU A 93 8.24 -0.59 -20.75
N VAL A 94 7.30 -1.40 -20.26
CA VAL A 94 6.17 -0.97 -19.42
C VAL A 94 6.64 -0.50 -18.04
N LEU A 95 7.51 -1.25 -17.37
CA LEU A 95 7.95 -0.95 -16.00
C LEU A 95 9.14 0.02 -15.94
N GLY A 96 9.89 0.15 -17.04
CA GLY A 96 11.18 0.81 -17.12
C GLY A 96 11.21 2.00 -18.06
N ASP A 97 11.19 1.71 -19.37
CA ASP A 97 11.62 2.67 -20.40
C ASP A 97 10.55 3.69 -20.77
N LYS A 98 9.26 3.32 -20.71
CA LYS A 98 8.13 4.15 -21.15
C LYS A 98 7.30 4.70 -19.99
N LYS A 99 7.93 5.06 -18.88
CA LYS A 99 7.27 5.62 -17.66
C LYS A 99 6.46 6.91 -17.90
N SER A 100 6.71 7.64 -18.99
CA SER A 100 5.90 8.80 -19.37
C SER A 100 4.57 8.42 -20.04
N ILE A 101 4.46 7.19 -20.51
CA ILE A 101 3.28 6.63 -21.17
C ILE A 101 2.50 5.74 -20.19
N PHE A 102 3.22 4.91 -19.42
CA PHE A 102 2.64 4.03 -18.41
C PHE A 102 2.72 4.66 -17.03
N THR A 103 1.60 5.23 -16.59
CA THR A 103 1.45 5.86 -15.27
C THR A 103 0.81 4.90 -14.27
N LYS A 104 1.11 5.09 -12.98
CA LYS A 104 0.47 4.41 -11.85
C LYS A 104 -0.84 5.07 -11.43
N GLU A 105 -1.17 6.21 -12.02
CA GLU A 105 -2.46 6.85 -11.79
C GLU A 105 -3.61 5.89 -12.12
N GLY A 106 -4.55 5.74 -11.18
CA GLY A 106 -5.68 4.83 -11.35
C GLY A 106 -5.34 3.33 -11.30
N THR A 107 -4.14 2.94 -10.83
CA THR A 107 -3.83 1.52 -10.65
C THR A 107 -4.74 0.91 -9.58
N ALA A 108 -5.54 -0.09 -9.96
CA ALA A 108 -6.44 -0.81 -9.04
C ALA A 108 -5.73 -1.49 -7.85
N PHE A 109 -4.40 -1.64 -7.92
CA PHE A 109 -3.57 -2.22 -6.87
C PHE A 109 -3.42 -1.33 -5.63
N PHE A 110 -3.64 -0.01 -5.75
CA PHE A 110 -3.50 0.95 -4.64
C PHE A 110 -4.71 1.88 -4.52
N PRO A 111 -5.91 1.35 -4.19
CA PRO A 111 -7.13 2.15 -4.10
C PRO A 111 -7.08 3.21 -2.99
N THR A 112 -6.08 3.15 -2.11
CA THR A 112 -5.95 4.03 -0.95
C THR A 112 -5.26 5.37 -1.23
N SER A 113 -4.79 5.61 -2.46
CA SER A 113 -4.23 6.93 -2.84
C SER A 113 -5.24 8.06 -2.63
N GLU A 114 -6.52 7.76 -2.80
CA GLU A 114 -7.64 8.70 -2.59
C GLU A 114 -7.74 9.18 -1.14
N ILE A 115 -7.37 8.32 -0.19
CA ILE A 115 -7.58 8.56 1.25
C ILE A 115 -6.28 8.98 1.95
N THR A 116 -5.14 8.44 1.54
CA THR A 116 -3.83 8.64 2.21
C THR A 116 -2.90 9.59 1.47
N GLY A 117 -3.32 10.07 0.28
CA GLY A 117 -2.60 11.04 -0.52
C GLY A 117 -1.44 10.45 -1.33
N ASN A 118 -0.61 11.35 -1.85
CA ASN A 118 0.47 11.03 -2.78
C ASN A 118 1.69 10.43 -2.06
N GLY A 119 1.69 9.11 -1.88
CA GLY A 119 2.84 8.35 -1.38
C GLY A 119 3.78 7.84 -2.49
N LEU A 120 4.96 7.36 -2.12
CA LEU A 120 6.00 6.88 -3.06
C LEU A 120 5.51 5.71 -3.94
N LEU A 121 4.57 4.92 -3.43
CA LEU A 121 4.00 3.77 -4.15
C LEU A 121 3.05 4.19 -5.28
N VAL A 122 2.36 5.32 -5.11
CA VAL A 122 1.27 5.77 -6.00
C VAL A 122 1.63 7.00 -6.81
N SER A 123 2.71 7.70 -6.46
CA SER A 123 3.17 8.89 -7.19
C SER A 123 4.01 8.53 -8.41
N ASP A 124 3.95 9.41 -9.43
CA ASP A 124 4.80 9.43 -10.62
C ASP A 124 5.54 10.76 -10.80
N GLY A 125 6.35 10.85 -11.85
CA GLY A 125 6.99 12.09 -12.30
C GLY A 125 7.87 12.76 -11.23
N GLU A 126 7.78 14.09 -11.15
CA GLU A 126 8.61 14.90 -10.24
C GLU A 126 8.29 14.68 -8.75
N VAL A 127 7.03 14.38 -8.41
CA VAL A 127 6.63 14.07 -7.03
C VAL A 127 7.34 12.80 -6.57
N TRP A 128 7.27 11.74 -7.39
CA TRP A 128 7.98 10.49 -7.11
C TRP A 128 9.49 10.70 -7.03
N LYS A 129 10.11 11.40 -8.00
CA LYS A 129 11.55 11.67 -8.01
C LYS A 129 11.99 12.39 -6.73
N ARG A 130 11.24 13.41 -6.31
CA ARG A 130 11.52 14.16 -5.08
C ARG A 130 11.44 13.27 -3.85
N GLN A 131 10.36 12.51 -3.69
CA GLN A 131 10.17 11.60 -2.55
C GLN A 131 11.23 10.48 -2.53
N ARG A 132 11.56 9.90 -3.69
CA ARG A 132 12.61 8.88 -3.82
C ARG A 132 13.98 9.43 -3.45
N ARG A 133 14.30 10.66 -3.88
CA ARG A 133 15.57 11.32 -3.53
C ARG A 133 15.69 11.55 -2.02
N LEU A 134 14.60 11.92 -1.35
CA LEU A 134 14.58 12.13 0.11
C LEU A 134 14.71 10.81 0.90
N THR A 135 14.16 9.71 0.39
CA THR A 135 14.16 8.40 1.08
C THR A 135 15.40 7.56 0.79
N ASN A 136 15.99 7.64 -0.42
CA ASN A 136 17.15 6.85 -0.84
C ASN A 136 18.34 6.83 0.14
N PRO A 137 18.70 7.92 0.86
CA PRO A 137 19.81 7.88 1.83
C PRO A 137 19.63 6.82 2.92
N ALA A 138 18.40 6.51 3.32
CA ALA A 138 18.11 5.46 4.31
C ALA A 138 18.39 4.05 3.77
N PHE A 139 18.53 3.88 2.45
CA PHE A 139 18.80 2.60 1.80
C PHE A 139 20.22 2.49 1.24
N ARG A 140 21.13 3.40 1.60
CA ARG A 140 22.55 3.30 1.22
C ARG A 140 23.29 2.31 2.11
N THR A 141 24.38 1.76 1.63
CA THR A 141 25.23 0.78 2.34
C THR A 141 25.57 1.20 3.77
N LYS A 142 25.88 2.48 4.01
CA LYS A 142 26.17 2.99 5.37
C LYS A 142 24.98 2.86 6.33
N ALA A 143 23.76 3.06 5.85
CA ALA A 143 22.54 2.90 6.66
C ALA A 143 22.24 1.41 6.87
N ILE A 144 22.32 0.60 5.80
CA ILE A 144 22.14 -0.86 5.86
C ILE A 144 23.10 -1.50 6.87
N ASN A 145 24.36 -1.06 6.88
CA ASN A 145 25.36 -1.53 7.83
C ASN A 145 25.03 -1.24 9.30
N ARG A 146 24.14 -0.28 9.59
CA ARG A 146 23.62 -0.03 10.94
C ARG A 146 22.41 -0.92 11.24
N TYR A 147 21.57 -1.18 10.23
CA TYR A 147 20.39 -2.03 10.38
C TYR A 147 20.73 -3.50 10.56
N LYS A 148 21.88 -3.95 10.05
CA LYS A 148 22.33 -5.35 10.17
C LYS A 148 22.34 -5.85 11.61
N ASP A 149 22.70 -4.99 12.57
CA ASP A 149 22.83 -5.39 13.98
C ASP A 149 21.45 -5.58 14.60
N VAL A 150 20.49 -4.71 14.24
CA VAL A 150 19.06 -4.85 14.61
C VAL A 150 18.48 -6.12 13.97
N MET A 151 18.72 -6.34 12.67
CA MET A 151 18.29 -7.54 11.96
C MET A 151 18.81 -8.80 12.65
N ALA A 152 20.11 -8.86 12.93
CA ALA A 152 20.72 -10.01 13.59
C ALA A 152 20.20 -10.21 15.03
N ALA A 153 19.97 -9.14 15.79
CA ALA A 153 19.43 -9.22 17.14
C ALA A 153 18.01 -9.81 17.13
N GLU A 154 17.13 -9.29 16.29
CA GLU A 154 15.73 -9.75 16.17
C GLU A 154 15.64 -11.17 15.60
N THR A 155 16.48 -11.53 14.61
CA THR A 155 16.53 -12.90 14.11
C THR A 155 16.99 -13.89 15.18
N ARG A 156 18.02 -13.54 15.98
CA ARG A 156 18.44 -14.41 17.10
C ARG A 156 17.37 -14.51 18.18
N ALA A 157 16.62 -13.43 18.44
CA ALA A 157 15.50 -13.47 19.38
C ALA A 157 14.40 -14.40 18.88
N LEU A 158 14.07 -14.36 17.59
CA LEU A 158 13.10 -15.25 16.97
C LEU A 158 13.52 -16.73 17.07
N VAL A 159 14.79 -17.04 16.78
CA VAL A 159 15.29 -18.41 16.91
C VAL A 159 15.23 -18.90 18.35
N ARG A 160 15.63 -18.07 19.33
CA ARG A 160 15.50 -18.42 20.75
C ARG A 160 14.05 -18.69 21.16
N GLU A 161 13.12 -17.87 20.68
CA GLU A 161 11.69 -18.09 20.94
C GLU A 161 11.21 -19.44 20.38
N TRP A 162 11.69 -19.83 19.21
CA TRP A 162 11.40 -21.14 18.63
C TRP A 162 12.02 -22.28 19.43
N ASP A 163 13.29 -22.15 19.83
CA ASP A 163 13.99 -23.13 20.66
C ASP A 163 13.31 -23.30 22.02
N GLU A 164 12.86 -22.20 22.65
CA GLU A 164 12.13 -22.23 23.93
C GLU A 164 10.75 -22.88 23.79
N ARG A 165 10.07 -22.66 22.66
CA ARG A 165 8.71 -23.15 22.44
C ARG A 165 8.67 -24.63 22.02
N ILE A 166 9.65 -25.07 21.23
CA ILE A 166 9.78 -26.45 20.76
C ILE A 166 10.59 -27.30 21.77
N GLY A 167 11.54 -26.70 22.49
CA GLY A 167 12.43 -27.39 23.40
C GLY A 167 13.28 -28.46 22.68
N SER A 168 13.39 -29.63 23.28
CA SER A 168 14.11 -30.79 22.71
C SER A 168 13.23 -31.71 21.84
N GLU A 169 11.96 -31.38 21.66
CA GLU A 169 11.00 -32.21 20.92
C GLU A 169 10.84 -31.73 19.48
N SER A 170 10.10 -32.49 18.67
CA SER A 170 9.64 -32.00 17.36
C SER A 170 8.35 -31.18 17.54
N GLY A 171 8.30 -29.96 17.00
CA GLY A 171 7.14 -29.07 17.12
C GLY A 171 6.70 -28.45 15.80
N VAL A 172 5.50 -27.87 15.79
CA VAL A 172 4.94 -27.11 14.65
C VAL A 172 4.86 -25.64 15.04
N ILE A 173 5.39 -24.77 14.17
CA ILE A 173 5.34 -23.32 14.34
C ILE A 173 4.66 -22.70 13.12
N ASP A 174 3.78 -21.73 13.37
CA ASP A 174 3.29 -20.82 12.34
C ASP A 174 4.38 -19.78 12.00
N VAL A 175 5.19 -20.09 10.99
CA VAL A 175 6.27 -19.21 10.54
C VAL A 175 5.75 -17.87 10.02
N TYR A 176 4.51 -17.80 9.51
CA TYR A 176 3.97 -16.58 8.92
C TYR A 176 3.75 -15.49 9.97
N SER A 177 3.07 -15.81 11.07
CA SER A 177 2.88 -14.85 12.17
C SER A 177 4.21 -14.40 12.77
N HIS A 178 5.10 -15.36 13.01
CA HIS A 178 6.41 -15.10 13.61
C HIS A 178 7.30 -14.21 12.72
N PHE A 179 7.31 -14.43 11.40
CA PHE A 179 8.06 -13.59 10.46
C PHE A 179 7.46 -12.18 10.33
N ASN A 180 6.14 -12.05 10.38
CA ASN A 180 5.51 -10.72 10.40
C ASN A 180 5.92 -9.92 11.64
N ASP A 181 5.92 -10.55 12.82
CA ASP A 181 6.33 -9.89 14.06
C ASP A 181 7.81 -9.52 14.06
N ALA A 182 8.69 -10.44 13.64
CA ALA A 182 10.12 -10.16 13.51
C ALA A 182 10.40 -9.03 12.50
N THR A 183 9.71 -9.03 11.35
CA THR A 183 9.87 -7.99 10.32
C THR A 183 9.45 -6.62 10.85
N LEU A 184 8.34 -6.54 11.59
CA LEU A 184 7.88 -5.28 12.20
C LEU A 184 8.86 -4.76 13.25
N LYS A 185 9.43 -5.64 14.10
CA LYS A 185 10.46 -5.26 15.07
C LYS A 185 11.72 -4.74 14.37
N ILE A 186 12.18 -5.45 13.33
CA ILE A 186 13.35 -5.05 12.53
C ILE A 186 13.13 -3.68 11.88
N VAL A 187 12.01 -3.48 11.20
CA VAL A 187 11.71 -2.21 10.52
C VAL A 187 11.58 -1.07 11.53
N SER A 188 10.88 -1.30 12.65
CA SER A 188 10.75 -0.29 13.72
C SER A 188 12.10 0.07 14.33
N GLY A 189 12.94 -0.91 14.65
CA GLY A 189 14.30 -0.68 15.17
C GLY A 189 15.21 0.01 14.15
N ALA A 190 15.10 -0.33 12.86
CA ALA A 190 15.89 0.29 11.79
C ALA A 190 15.48 1.76 11.54
N LEU A 191 14.18 2.06 11.53
CA LEU A 191 13.66 3.39 11.21
C LEU A 191 13.69 4.35 12.40
N PHE A 192 13.35 3.86 13.59
CA PHE A 192 13.16 4.71 14.76
C PHE A 192 14.27 4.55 15.81
N GLY A 193 14.98 3.41 15.81
CA GLY A 193 15.97 3.09 16.84
C GLY A 193 15.37 3.20 18.24
N ASP A 194 16.18 3.67 19.19
CA ASP A 194 15.77 3.84 20.60
C ASP A 194 14.84 5.05 20.84
N SER A 195 14.38 5.72 19.77
CA SER A 195 13.45 6.86 19.91
C SER A 195 12.03 6.44 20.27
N LEU A 196 11.74 5.13 20.26
CA LEU A 196 10.44 4.56 20.57
C LEU A 196 10.45 3.90 21.94
N ASN A 197 9.48 4.25 22.78
CA ASN A 197 9.13 3.42 23.93
C ASN A 197 8.30 2.21 23.47
N ASP A 198 8.19 1.19 24.31
CA ASP A 198 7.45 -0.05 24.00
C ASP A 198 5.98 0.20 23.64
N SER A 199 5.35 1.21 24.23
CA SER A 199 3.96 1.55 23.96
C SER A 199 3.77 2.09 22.54
N ASP A 200 4.65 3.00 22.13
CA ASP A 200 4.62 3.59 20.80
C ASP A 200 4.98 2.56 19.72
N SER A 201 5.96 1.68 19.98
CA SER A 201 6.27 0.55 19.11
C SER A 201 5.08 -0.38 18.91
N ARG A 202 4.37 -0.76 19.99
CA ARG A 202 3.15 -1.59 19.89
C ARG A 202 2.05 -0.88 19.10
N SER A 203 1.85 0.41 19.32
CA SER A 203 0.85 1.22 18.62
C SER A 203 1.13 1.31 17.12
N ILE A 204 2.38 1.57 16.73
CA ILE A 204 2.81 1.61 15.33
C ILE A 204 2.66 0.25 14.66
N ASN A 205 3.15 -0.82 15.31
CA ASN A 205 3.05 -2.17 14.77
C ASN A 205 1.58 -2.59 14.58
N GLY A 206 0.70 -2.28 15.55
CA GLY A 206 -0.74 -2.54 15.43
C GLY A 206 -1.40 -1.76 14.29
N ALA A 207 -1.02 -0.49 14.09
CA ALA A 207 -1.50 0.32 12.97
C ALA A 207 -1.06 -0.27 11.61
N ILE A 208 0.20 -0.68 11.48
CA ILE A 208 0.71 -1.31 10.26
C ILE A 208 -0.03 -2.62 9.96
N LYS A 209 -0.27 -3.47 10.97
CA LYS A 209 -1.05 -4.71 10.81
C LYS A 209 -2.46 -4.43 10.28
N LYS A 210 -3.18 -3.47 10.88
CA LYS A 210 -4.52 -3.05 10.40
C LYS A 210 -4.47 -2.54 8.94
N ALA A 211 -3.42 -1.81 8.58
CA ALA A 211 -3.24 -1.36 7.19
C ALA A 211 -3.00 -2.54 6.22
N PHE A 212 -2.24 -3.56 6.60
CA PHE A 212 -2.08 -4.76 5.76
C PHE A 212 -3.34 -5.62 5.68
N GLU A 213 -4.08 -5.75 6.78
CA GLU A 213 -5.39 -6.41 6.80
C GLU A 213 -6.35 -5.73 5.83
N TYR A 214 -6.36 -4.40 5.79
CA TYR A 214 -7.12 -3.64 4.81
C TYR A 214 -6.78 -4.04 3.37
N PHE A 215 -5.49 -4.02 3.01
CA PHE A 215 -5.06 -4.38 1.66
C PHE A 215 -5.38 -5.84 1.32
N THR A 216 -5.22 -6.74 2.28
CA THR A 216 -5.54 -8.16 2.11
C THR A 216 -7.03 -8.33 1.85
N GLN A 217 -7.89 -7.79 2.72
CA GLN A 217 -9.34 -7.91 2.59
C GLN A 217 -9.86 -7.26 1.32
N ARG A 218 -9.36 -6.09 0.92
CA ARG A 218 -9.70 -5.49 -0.38
C ARG A 218 -9.16 -6.30 -1.55
N GLY A 219 -7.95 -6.86 -1.44
CA GLY A 219 -7.34 -7.68 -2.48
C GLY A 219 -8.08 -9.00 -2.70
N THR A 220 -8.64 -9.60 -1.64
CA THR A 220 -9.31 -10.90 -1.72
C THR A 220 -10.83 -10.83 -1.81
N ASN A 221 -11.46 -9.69 -1.51
CA ASN A 221 -12.91 -9.53 -1.57
C ASN A 221 -13.36 -8.82 -2.86
N PRO A 222 -14.03 -9.52 -3.78
CA PRO A 222 -14.47 -8.98 -5.07
C PRO A 222 -15.39 -7.77 -4.96
N LEU A 223 -16.32 -7.82 -3.99
CA LEU A 223 -17.28 -6.74 -3.77
C LEU A 223 -16.58 -5.48 -3.29
N LEU A 224 -15.56 -5.63 -2.44
CA LEU A 224 -14.79 -4.50 -1.96
C LEU A 224 -13.90 -3.90 -3.05
N GLN A 225 -13.41 -4.68 -4.02
CA GLN A 225 -12.61 -4.13 -5.14
C GLN A 225 -13.40 -3.14 -5.99
N ILE A 226 -14.71 -3.38 -6.17
CA ILE A 226 -15.58 -2.54 -7.00
C ILE A 226 -16.11 -1.33 -6.21
N LEU A 227 -16.21 -1.43 -4.89
CA LEU A 227 -16.70 -0.30 -4.09
C LEU A 227 -15.62 0.78 -3.93
N PRO A 228 -15.94 2.08 -4.07
CA PRO A 228 -14.98 3.15 -3.81
C PRO A 228 -14.42 3.09 -2.38
N SER A 229 -13.16 3.51 -2.23
CA SER A 229 -12.49 3.54 -0.93
C SER A 229 -13.10 4.60 0.01
N SER A 230 -13.76 5.62 -0.54
CA SER A 230 -14.44 6.71 0.17
C SER A 230 -15.73 6.32 0.90
N VAL A 231 -16.33 5.16 0.62
CA VAL A 231 -17.55 4.72 1.30
C VAL A 231 -17.23 4.44 2.78
N PRO A 232 -18.02 4.89 3.77
CA PRO A 232 -17.72 4.74 5.20
C PRO A 232 -18.01 3.31 5.71
N LEU A 233 -17.40 2.31 5.09
CA LEU A 233 -17.42 0.93 5.55
C LEU A 233 -16.51 0.77 6.77
N PRO A 234 -16.83 -0.13 7.73
CA PRO A 234 -15.99 -0.35 8.90
C PRO A 234 -14.52 -0.64 8.55
N ILE A 235 -14.28 -1.33 7.44
CA ILE A 235 -12.93 -1.59 6.91
C ILE A 235 -12.17 -0.31 6.53
N ASN A 236 -12.83 0.64 5.85
CA ASN A 236 -12.24 1.92 5.44
C ASN A 236 -11.99 2.83 6.66
N VAL A 237 -12.92 2.84 7.63
CA VAL A 237 -12.78 3.59 8.89
C VAL A 237 -11.61 3.05 9.71
N ASN A 238 -11.53 1.74 9.92
CA ASN A 238 -10.43 1.12 10.66
C ASN A 238 -9.06 1.38 10.03
N TYR A 239 -9.00 1.44 8.70
CA TYR A 239 -7.79 1.82 7.96
C TYR A 239 -7.39 3.28 8.20
N LEU A 240 -8.35 4.20 8.11
CA LEU A 240 -8.15 5.61 8.41
C LEU A 240 -7.65 5.83 9.83
N ASP A 241 -8.25 5.15 10.80
CA ASP A 241 -7.80 5.21 12.19
C ASP A 241 -6.37 4.69 12.35
N ALA A 242 -6.00 3.62 11.65
CA ALA A 242 -4.63 3.11 11.65
C ALA A 242 -3.64 4.14 11.06
N VAL A 243 -4.00 4.78 9.95
CA VAL A 243 -3.19 5.86 9.35
C VAL A 243 -3.03 7.03 10.33
N ASN A 244 -4.12 7.47 10.95
CA ASN A 244 -4.10 8.57 11.94
C ASN A 244 -3.21 8.25 13.14
N VAL A 245 -3.26 7.01 13.64
CA VAL A 245 -2.37 6.53 14.71
C VAL A 245 -0.91 6.63 14.26
N LEU A 246 -0.58 6.11 13.08
CA LEU A 246 0.78 6.16 12.55
C LEU A 246 1.26 7.60 12.40
N ASP A 247 0.50 8.46 11.74
CA ASP A 247 0.83 9.86 11.53
C ASP A 247 1.05 10.60 12.85
N SER A 248 0.17 10.40 13.83
CA SER A 248 0.29 11.06 15.13
C SER A 248 1.64 10.76 15.80
N LYS A 249 2.09 9.50 15.75
CA LYS A 249 3.36 9.04 16.34
C LYS A 249 4.56 9.55 15.56
N ILE A 250 4.52 9.46 14.22
CA ILE A 250 5.59 9.95 13.35
C ILE A 250 5.76 11.47 13.50
N TYR A 251 4.67 12.24 13.46
CA TYR A 251 4.74 13.69 13.62
C TYR A 251 5.19 14.10 15.04
N ALA A 252 4.82 13.34 16.07
CA ALA A 252 5.34 13.56 17.43
C ALA A 252 6.87 13.41 17.46
N MET A 253 7.42 12.34 16.88
CA MET A 253 8.88 12.14 16.79
C MET A 253 9.57 13.24 15.98
N ILE A 254 8.97 13.67 14.86
CA ILE A 254 9.51 14.76 14.04
C ILE A 254 9.58 16.05 14.86
N ARG A 255 8.50 16.39 15.60
CA ARG A 255 8.47 17.58 16.47
C ARG A 255 9.55 17.51 17.54
N GLN A 256 9.67 16.38 18.23
CA GLN A 256 10.70 16.17 19.24
C GLN A 256 12.12 16.35 18.68
N ARG A 257 12.43 15.69 17.55
CA ARG A 257 13.76 15.79 16.91
C ARG A 257 14.08 17.22 16.44
N ARG A 258 13.11 17.93 15.88
CA ARG A 258 13.29 19.34 15.49
C ARG A 258 13.59 20.24 16.70
N GLY A 259 12.90 20.03 17.82
CA GLY A 259 13.16 20.74 19.07
C GLY A 259 14.59 20.53 19.58
N HIS A 260 15.06 19.28 19.62
CA HIS A 260 16.44 18.98 20.03
C HIS A 260 17.50 19.63 19.13
N LEU A 261 17.29 19.63 17.81
CA LEU A 261 18.23 20.27 16.87
C LEU A 261 18.27 21.79 17.07
N GLN A 262 17.12 22.44 17.25
CA GLN A 262 17.05 23.87 17.52
C GLN A 262 17.70 24.24 18.86
N GLY A 263 17.51 23.43 19.90
CA GLY A 263 18.18 23.61 21.19
C GLY A 263 19.71 23.54 21.08
N ARG A 264 20.23 22.57 20.31
CA ARG A 264 21.68 22.44 20.06
C ARG A 264 22.24 23.60 19.26
N MET A 265 21.52 24.08 18.25
CA MET A 265 21.95 25.24 17.45
C MET A 265 21.95 26.55 18.25
N ARG A 266 21.08 26.69 19.26
CA ARG A 266 21.06 27.86 20.15
C ARG A 266 22.14 27.82 21.24
N ALA A 267 22.71 26.65 21.50
CA ALA A 267 23.75 26.44 22.50
C ALA A 267 25.18 26.50 21.92
N MET A 268 25.32 26.60 20.59
CA MET A 268 26.57 26.89 19.88
C MET A 268 26.66 28.37 19.56
#